data_AF-A0A3P7KQI7-F1
#
_entry.id   AF-A0A3P7KQI7-F1
#
_cell.length_a   1.000
_cell.length_b   1.000
_cell.length_c   1.000
_cell.angle_alpha   90.00
_cell.angle_beta   90.00
_cell.angle_gamma   90.00
#
_symmetry.space_group_name_H-M   'P 1'
#
loop_
_entity.id
_entity.type
_entity.pdbx_description
1 polymer ?
#
loop_
_entity_poly.entity_id
_entity_poly.type
_entity_poly.pdbx_seq_one_letter_code
_entity_poly.pdbx_strand_id
1 'polypeptide(L)'
;MLCDIAIRQVCHTELVYTSAVNNLVPVIIESETGMAELAITPEEQDNIYKAAHRIIAHILKCFPMSNKVLLRVLRIGVPHITHDSHRFIGYIRNLIQCLEYAEQLRADIWDLIVDQMIVCDNMLTKMECRGKKFTADVTIFAMDEDERDAAEEGEESEHIAKLDGGLRDVLHYIAAKHNIEAEHGDLNWLHMSNGSTAEELFKIFLSLLETRMLLSVHVRYTSFLWLYICSMDETYATRLLDLLWSVIVRPHVSQADIAKAQGAAAYLAAFLARAEYLDIKAAMSWMFRIVQWCLQYIDNCGIGSKRVS
;
A
#
# COMPACT_ATOMS: atom_id res chain seq x y z
N MET A 1 -18.90 -22.64 21.58
CA MET A 1 -19.07 -21.72 22.73
C MET A 1 -18.86 -20.25 22.38
N LEU A 2 -17.65 -19.76 22.03
CA LEU A 2 -17.46 -18.34 21.68
C LEU A 2 -18.27 -17.91 20.44
N CYS A 3 -18.32 -18.76 19.40
CA CYS A 3 -19.18 -18.53 18.23
C CYS A 3 -20.67 -18.51 18.61
N ASP A 4 -21.13 -19.41 19.48
CA ASP A 4 -22.54 -19.46 19.91
C ASP A 4 -22.97 -18.24 20.74
N ILE A 5 -22.04 -17.64 21.50
CA ILE A 5 -22.29 -16.41 22.26
C ILE A 5 -22.31 -15.19 21.33
N ALA A 6 -21.40 -15.11 20.35
CA ALA A 6 -21.43 -14.08 19.32
C ALA A 6 -22.70 -14.14 18.47
N ILE A 7 -23.24 -15.35 18.23
CA ILE A 7 -24.49 -15.58 17.50
C ILE A 7 -25.73 -15.20 18.31
N ARG A 8 -25.68 -15.28 19.65
CA ARG A 8 -26.85 -15.00 20.52
C ARG A 8 -27.04 -13.53 20.87
N GLN A 9 -26.01 -12.68 20.79
CA GLN A 9 -26.12 -11.27 21.16
C GLN A 9 -25.21 -10.38 20.30
N VAL A 10 -25.83 -9.53 19.47
CA VAL A 10 -25.17 -8.57 18.55
C VAL A 10 -24.17 -7.64 19.28
N CYS A 11 -24.34 -7.43 20.59
CA CYS A 11 -23.45 -6.62 21.42
C CYS A 11 -22.09 -7.27 21.74
N HIS A 12 -21.94 -8.59 21.59
CA HIS A 12 -20.67 -9.29 21.82
C HIS A 12 -19.86 -9.49 20.54
N THR A 13 -20.45 -9.22 19.37
CA THR A 13 -19.79 -9.36 18.07
C THR A 13 -18.58 -8.43 17.95
N GLU A 14 -18.65 -7.19 18.47
CA GLU A 14 -17.52 -6.23 18.48
C GLU A 14 -16.38 -6.70 19.41
N LEU A 15 -16.70 -7.27 20.58
CA LEU A 15 -15.71 -7.81 21.51
C LEU A 15 -15.02 -9.06 20.96
N VAL A 16 -15.77 -9.93 20.28
CA VAL A 16 -15.21 -11.14 19.66
C VAL A 16 -14.36 -10.77 18.44
N TYR A 17 -14.77 -9.78 17.63
CA TYR A 17 -13.89 -9.26 16.58
C TYR A 17 -12.65 -8.61 17.15
N THR A 18 -12.77 -7.79 18.20
CA THR A 18 -11.61 -7.14 18.82
C THR A 18 -10.64 -8.18 19.37
N SER A 19 -11.14 -9.21 20.05
CA SER A 19 -10.29 -10.32 20.52
C SER A 19 -9.68 -11.12 19.35
N ALA A 20 -10.43 -11.39 18.29
CA ALA A 20 -9.94 -12.12 17.12
C ALA A 20 -8.87 -11.31 16.36
N VAL A 21 -9.08 -10.01 16.17
CA VAL A 21 -8.14 -9.12 15.47
C VAL A 21 -6.90 -8.84 16.32
N ASN A 22 -7.04 -8.75 17.65
CA ASN A 22 -5.88 -8.69 18.53
C ASN A 22 -5.03 -9.98 18.46
N ASN A 23 -5.67 -11.13 18.21
CA ASN A 23 -4.99 -12.40 17.94
C ASN A 23 -4.42 -12.51 16.50
N LEU A 24 -4.71 -11.56 15.60
CA LEU A 24 -4.04 -11.42 14.30
C LEU A 24 -2.73 -10.63 14.40
N VAL A 25 -2.41 -10.08 15.57
CA VAL A 25 -1.09 -9.51 15.84
C VAL A 25 -0.22 -10.62 16.43
N PRO A 26 1.00 -10.84 15.91
CA PRO A 26 1.90 -11.82 16.49
C PRO A 26 2.17 -11.51 17.96
N VAL A 27 2.01 -12.51 18.83
CA VAL A 27 2.41 -12.41 20.23
C VAL A 27 3.93 -12.49 20.25
N ILE A 28 4.58 -11.43 20.69
CA ILE A 28 6.04 -11.33 20.85
C ILE A 28 6.32 -11.17 22.35
N ILE A 29 7.28 -11.93 22.87
CA ILE A 29 7.82 -11.73 24.21
C ILE A 29 9.09 -10.91 24.03
N GLU A 30 9.16 -9.73 24.64
CA GLU A 30 10.41 -8.98 24.73
C GLU A 30 11.37 -9.75 25.66
N SER A 31 12.45 -10.29 25.11
CA SER A 31 13.55 -10.83 25.93
C SER A 31 14.44 -9.67 26.41
N GLU A 32 15.11 -9.84 27.56
CA GLU A 32 15.91 -8.83 28.28
C GLU A 32 17.08 -8.22 27.47
N THR A 33 17.29 -8.64 26.22
CA THR A 33 18.38 -8.22 25.32
C THR A 33 17.95 -7.30 24.17
N GLY A 34 16.69 -6.86 24.11
CA GLY A 34 16.22 -5.90 23.09
C GLY A 34 16.09 -6.48 21.67
N MET A 35 16.07 -7.81 21.54
CA MET A 35 15.70 -8.52 20.30
C MET A 35 14.29 -9.08 20.45
N ALA A 36 13.38 -8.69 19.55
CA ALA A 36 11.99 -9.15 19.53
C ALA A 36 11.90 -10.59 19.02
N GLU A 37 11.82 -11.57 19.93
CA GLU A 37 11.57 -12.97 19.58
C GLU A 37 10.06 -13.29 19.62
N LEU A 38 9.58 -14.08 18.65
CA LEU A 38 8.22 -14.60 18.66
C LEU A 38 7.98 -15.37 19.97
N ALA A 39 6.94 -15.00 20.72
CA ALA A 39 6.62 -15.58 22.03
C ALA A 39 6.30 -17.08 21.98
N ILE A 40 6.00 -17.57 20.79
CA ILE A 40 5.33 -18.84 20.49
C ILE A 40 6.01 -19.41 19.24
N THR A 41 6.05 -20.74 19.12
CA THR A 41 6.58 -21.38 17.91
C THR A 41 5.82 -20.91 16.66
N PRO A 42 6.47 -20.78 15.49
CA PRO A 42 5.82 -20.30 14.27
C PRO A 42 4.60 -21.17 13.87
N GLU A 43 4.62 -22.46 14.20
CA GLU A 43 3.53 -23.40 13.95
C GLU A 43 2.31 -23.18 14.87
N GLU A 44 2.53 -22.93 16.16
CA GLU A 44 1.45 -22.61 17.11
C GLU A 44 0.84 -21.25 16.81
N GLN A 45 1.65 -20.31 16.35
CA GLN A 45 1.22 -19.00 15.91
C GLN A 45 0.37 -19.06 14.63
N ASP A 46 0.77 -19.87 13.65
CA ASP A 46 -0.05 -20.17 12.46
C ASP A 46 -1.37 -20.85 12.83
N ASN A 47 -1.39 -21.70 13.84
CA ASN A 47 -2.62 -22.32 14.33
C ASN A 47 -3.57 -21.29 14.97
N ILE A 48 -3.03 -20.31 15.70
CA ILE A 48 -3.81 -19.19 16.25
C ILE A 48 -4.38 -18.33 15.11
N TYR A 49 -3.59 -18.01 14.09
CA TYR A 49 -4.07 -17.26 12.92
C TYR A 49 -5.17 -18.03 12.16
N LYS A 50 -4.97 -19.34 11.93
CA LYS A 50 -6.00 -20.19 11.31
C LYS A 50 -7.27 -20.25 12.14
N ALA A 51 -7.17 -20.31 13.47
CA ALA A 51 -8.33 -20.28 14.35
C ALA A 51 -9.05 -18.91 14.30
N ALA A 52 -8.31 -17.81 14.33
CA ALA A 52 -8.85 -16.45 14.22
C ALA A 52 -9.57 -16.25 12.89
N HIS A 53 -8.95 -16.63 11.77
CA HIS A 53 -9.56 -16.56 10.43
C HIS A 53 -10.82 -17.44 10.33
N ARG A 54 -10.83 -18.64 10.91
CA ARG A 54 -12.04 -19.48 10.96
C ARG A 54 -13.18 -18.81 11.73
N ILE A 55 -12.89 -18.15 12.85
CA ILE A 55 -13.89 -17.43 13.64
C ILE A 55 -14.43 -16.24 12.84
N ILE A 56 -13.56 -15.42 12.26
CA ILE A 56 -13.95 -14.25 11.47
C ILE A 56 -14.79 -14.69 10.26
N ALA A 57 -14.34 -15.68 9.51
CA ALA A 57 -15.07 -16.22 8.35
C ALA A 57 -16.43 -16.80 8.74
N HIS A 58 -16.53 -17.50 9.87
CA HIS A 58 -17.79 -18.04 10.36
C HIS A 58 -18.76 -16.91 10.76
N ILE A 59 -18.29 -15.89 11.47
CA ILE A 59 -19.15 -14.75 11.87
C ILE A 59 -19.60 -13.97 10.63
N LEU A 60 -18.73 -13.74 9.65
CA LEU A 60 -19.09 -13.07 8.39
C LEU A 60 -20.16 -13.85 7.60
N LYS A 61 -20.06 -15.19 7.59
CA LYS A 61 -21.07 -16.04 6.94
C LYS A 61 -22.42 -16.00 7.67
N CYS A 62 -22.42 -15.89 9.00
CA CYS A 62 -23.63 -15.81 9.80
C CYS A 62 -24.27 -14.40 9.79
N PHE A 63 -23.46 -13.34 9.80
CA PHE A 63 -23.91 -11.94 9.89
C PHE A 63 -23.18 -11.05 8.87
N PRO A 64 -23.62 -11.01 7.60
CA PRO A 64 -23.00 -10.14 6.59
C PRO A 64 -23.02 -8.64 6.95
N MET A 65 -23.96 -8.21 7.80
CA MET A 65 -24.08 -6.82 8.27
C MET A 65 -22.94 -6.39 9.21
N SER A 66 -22.13 -7.31 9.72
CA SER A 66 -21.02 -7.01 10.62
C SER A 66 -19.77 -6.48 9.91
N ASN A 67 -19.76 -6.43 8.57
CA ASN A 67 -18.64 -5.97 7.76
C ASN A 67 -18.07 -4.60 8.20
N LYS A 68 -18.94 -3.64 8.52
CA LYS A 68 -18.51 -2.32 9.00
C LYS A 68 -17.86 -2.36 10.38
N VAL A 69 -18.29 -3.29 11.24
CA VAL A 69 -17.70 -3.49 12.57
C VAL A 69 -16.32 -4.14 12.42
N LEU A 70 -16.22 -5.18 11.59
CA LEU A 70 -14.93 -5.80 11.28
C LEU A 70 -13.94 -4.79 10.71
N LEU A 71 -14.33 -3.99 9.71
CA LEU A 71 -13.46 -2.98 9.13
C LEU A 71 -12.97 -1.96 10.18
N ARG A 72 -13.86 -1.53 11.09
CA ARG A 72 -13.47 -0.63 12.18
C ARG A 72 -12.45 -1.28 13.10
N VAL A 73 -12.68 -2.54 13.50
CA VAL A 73 -11.77 -3.27 14.38
C VAL A 73 -10.42 -3.50 13.71
N LEU A 74 -10.39 -3.83 12.41
CA LEU A 74 -9.14 -3.93 11.65
C LEU A 74 -8.36 -2.61 11.64
N ARG A 75 -9.04 -1.48 11.46
CA ARG A 75 -8.39 -0.16 11.50
C ARG A 75 -7.81 0.19 12.87
N ILE A 76 -8.47 -0.23 13.96
CA ILE A 76 -8.00 0.02 15.33
C ILE A 76 -6.86 -0.94 15.70
N GLY A 77 -6.92 -2.18 15.21
CA GLY A 77 -5.94 -3.22 15.49
C GLY A 77 -4.65 -3.12 14.70
N VAL A 78 -4.50 -2.12 13.82
CA VAL A 78 -3.25 -1.90 13.09
C VAL A 78 -2.13 -1.59 14.09
N PRO A 79 -1.03 -2.36 14.07
CA PRO A 79 0.12 -2.06 14.90
C PRO A 79 0.64 -0.65 14.62
N HIS A 80 0.86 0.14 15.68
CA HIS A 80 1.56 1.41 15.55
C HIS A 80 2.92 1.20 14.87
N ILE A 81 3.29 2.12 13.99
CA ILE A 81 4.47 2.02 13.12
C ILE A 81 5.81 1.91 13.88
N THR A 82 5.83 2.27 15.17
CA THR A 82 6.98 2.13 16.08
C THR A 82 7.13 0.71 16.66
N HIS A 83 6.16 -0.18 16.45
CA HIS A 83 6.27 -1.57 16.90
C HIS A 83 7.07 -2.42 15.91
N ASP A 84 7.66 -3.52 16.40
CA ASP A 84 8.56 -4.41 15.67
C ASP A 84 8.14 -4.71 14.23
N SER A 85 9.13 -4.83 13.35
CA SER A 85 8.94 -5.21 11.95
C SER A 85 8.13 -6.50 11.77
N HIS A 86 8.37 -7.48 12.63
CA HIS A 86 7.64 -8.75 12.65
C HIS A 86 6.14 -8.59 12.93
N ARG A 87 5.74 -7.63 13.79
CA ARG A 87 4.32 -7.34 14.09
C ARG A 87 3.60 -6.76 12.89
N PHE A 88 4.26 -5.81 12.22
CA PHE A 88 3.73 -5.20 11.01
C PHE A 88 3.55 -6.25 9.90
N ILE A 89 4.61 -7.01 9.58
CA ILE A 89 4.59 -8.00 8.50
C ILE A 89 3.54 -9.10 8.79
N GLY A 90 3.51 -9.64 10.00
CA GLY A 90 2.51 -10.64 10.39
C GLY A 90 1.07 -10.13 10.26
N TYR A 91 0.84 -8.88 10.65
CA TYR A 91 -0.47 -8.26 10.50
C TYR A 91 -0.87 -8.06 9.03
N ILE A 92 0.05 -7.61 8.17
CA ILE A 92 -0.19 -7.49 6.72
C ILE A 92 -0.51 -8.86 6.10
N ARG A 93 0.20 -9.93 6.45
CA ARG A 93 -0.12 -11.30 6.00
C ARG A 93 -1.53 -11.71 6.38
N ASN A 94 -1.89 -11.48 7.64
CA ASN A 94 -3.22 -11.79 8.13
C ASN A 94 -4.30 -10.95 7.42
N LEU A 95 -4.04 -9.67 7.12
CA LEU A 95 -4.95 -8.87 6.29
C LEU A 95 -5.09 -9.42 4.87
N ILE A 96 -4.00 -9.88 4.26
CA ILE A 96 -4.04 -10.50 2.93
C ILE A 96 -4.90 -11.78 2.97
N GLN A 97 -4.75 -12.61 4.00
CA GLN A 97 -5.60 -13.79 4.19
C GLN A 97 -7.08 -13.42 4.42
N CYS A 98 -7.37 -12.25 5.01
CA CYS A 98 -8.73 -11.73 5.14
C CYS A 98 -9.41 -11.47 3.80
N LEU A 99 -8.65 -11.08 2.77
CA LEU A 99 -9.20 -10.78 1.44
C LEU A 99 -9.89 -11.98 0.78
N GLU A 100 -9.44 -13.20 1.10
CA GLU A 100 -9.93 -14.42 0.47
C GLU A 100 -11.33 -14.83 0.94
N TYR A 101 -11.70 -14.53 2.19
CA TYR A 101 -13.03 -14.86 2.71
C TYR A 101 -13.96 -13.64 2.85
N ALA A 102 -13.43 -12.42 2.89
CA ALA A 102 -14.21 -11.20 3.08
C ALA A 102 -14.45 -10.45 1.75
N GLU A 103 -15.24 -11.06 0.85
CA GLU A 103 -15.43 -10.54 -0.52
C GLU A 103 -15.89 -9.08 -0.58
N GLN A 104 -16.83 -8.70 0.29
CA GLN A 104 -17.41 -7.35 0.31
C GLN A 104 -16.46 -6.28 0.85
N LEU A 105 -15.40 -6.67 1.56
CA LEU A 105 -14.46 -5.76 2.22
C LEU A 105 -13.11 -5.69 1.50
N ARG A 106 -12.93 -6.39 0.36
CA ARG A 106 -11.62 -6.45 -0.32
C ARG A 106 -11.05 -5.08 -0.63
N ALA A 107 -11.87 -4.19 -1.21
CA ALA A 107 -11.44 -2.83 -1.54
C ALA A 107 -11.03 -2.03 -0.30
N ASP A 108 -11.80 -2.14 0.79
CA ASP A 108 -11.53 -1.44 2.05
C ASP A 108 -10.30 -1.99 2.79
N ILE A 109 -10.06 -3.31 2.70
CA ILE A 109 -8.87 -3.96 3.28
C ILE A 109 -7.63 -3.58 2.45
N TRP A 110 -7.72 -3.56 1.12
CA TRP A 110 -6.62 -3.07 0.27
C TRP A 110 -6.31 -1.60 0.51
N ASP A 111 -7.34 -0.77 0.68
CA ASP A 111 -7.19 0.63 1.07
C ASP A 111 -6.39 0.74 2.38
N LEU A 112 -6.71 -0.09 3.38
CA LEU A 112 -5.96 -0.13 4.64
C LEU A 112 -4.49 -0.56 4.44
N ILE A 113 -4.24 -1.65 3.70
CA ILE A 113 -2.88 -2.16 3.45
C ILE A 113 -2.03 -1.08 2.75
N VAL A 114 -2.53 -0.51 1.66
CA VAL A 114 -1.82 0.50 0.88
C VAL A 114 -1.59 1.77 1.70
N ASP A 115 -2.56 2.20 2.50
CA ASP A 115 -2.42 3.37 3.39
C ASP A 115 -1.29 3.15 4.42
N GLN A 116 -1.22 1.96 5.03
CA GLN A 116 -0.12 1.63 5.96
C GLN A 116 1.24 1.61 5.27
N MET A 117 1.33 1.06 4.05
CA MET A 117 2.58 1.05 3.29
C MET A 117 3.03 2.47 2.92
N ILE A 118 2.10 3.34 2.50
CA ILE A 118 2.36 4.76 2.23
C ILE A 118 2.87 5.47 3.49
N VAL A 119 2.27 5.20 4.66
CA VAL A 119 2.71 5.78 5.93
C VAL A 119 4.14 5.32 6.27
N CYS A 120 4.46 4.03 6.15
CA CYS A 120 5.81 3.50 6.33
C CYS A 120 6.83 4.14 5.38
N ASP A 121 6.51 4.22 4.10
CA ASP A 121 7.38 4.80 3.06
C ASP A 121 7.63 6.31 3.28
N ASN A 122 6.60 7.05 3.67
CA ASN A 122 6.72 8.47 4.00
C ASN A 122 7.61 8.70 5.23
N MET A 123 7.56 7.81 6.24
CA MET A 123 8.46 7.92 7.40
C MET A 123 9.92 7.66 7.01
N LEU A 124 10.16 6.60 6.24
CA LEU A 124 11.50 6.29 5.72
C LEU A 124 12.07 7.44 4.90
N THR A 125 11.27 8.02 4.01
CA THR A 125 11.68 9.17 3.20
C THR A 125 11.99 10.41 4.04
N LYS A 126 11.22 10.66 5.12
CA LYS A 126 11.51 11.77 6.06
C LYS A 126 12.83 11.56 6.79
N MET A 127 13.17 10.34 7.20
CA MET A 127 14.43 10.02 7.87
C MET A 127 15.62 10.24 6.94
N GLU A 128 15.56 9.70 5.70
CA GLU A 128 16.60 9.92 4.70
C GLU A 128 16.81 11.41 4.35
N CYS A 129 15.72 12.18 4.27
CA CYS A 129 15.79 13.62 4.03
C CYS A 129 16.37 14.40 5.22
N ARG A 130 16.20 13.93 6.47
CA ARG A 130 16.87 14.54 7.63
C ARG A 130 18.39 14.36 7.56
N GLY A 131 18.85 13.17 7.16
CA GLY A 131 20.26 12.89 6.91
C GLY A 131 20.84 13.60 5.68
N LYS A 132 19.98 14.15 4.80
CA LYS A 132 20.34 14.96 3.64
C LYS A 132 19.68 16.35 3.74
N LYS A 133 20.01 17.12 4.78
CA LYS A 133 19.83 18.57 4.68
C LYS A 133 20.59 19.02 3.43
N PHE A 134 19.86 19.38 2.38
CA PHE A 134 20.42 20.09 1.24
C PHE A 134 21.24 21.27 1.79
N THR A 135 22.56 21.21 1.61
CA THR A 135 23.48 22.31 1.81
C THR A 135 23.20 23.37 0.75
N ALA A 136 22.10 24.09 0.95
CA ALA A 136 21.76 25.31 0.22
C ALA A 136 21.89 26.50 1.16
N ASP A 137 23.06 26.67 1.79
CA ASP A 137 23.93 27.84 1.64
C ASP A 137 25.09 27.82 2.66
N VAL A 138 26.31 28.06 2.14
CA VAL A 138 27.52 28.56 2.84
C VAL A 138 28.05 27.77 4.05
N THR A 139 28.90 26.76 3.82
CA THR A 139 30.22 26.63 4.48
C THR A 139 31.04 25.53 3.80
N ILE A 140 32.07 25.94 3.05
CA ILE A 140 33.02 25.06 2.32
C ILE A 140 34.03 24.37 3.26
N PHE A 141 33.98 24.61 4.58
CA PHE A 141 34.81 23.95 5.59
C PHE A 141 34.10 23.83 6.94
N ALA A 142 33.11 22.94 7.04
CA ALA A 142 32.71 22.34 8.31
C ALA A 142 32.91 20.84 8.15
N MET A 143 34.00 20.34 8.73
CA MET A 143 34.24 18.92 8.92
C MET A 143 33.37 18.51 10.12
N ASP A 144 32.06 18.48 9.92
CA ASP A 144 31.16 17.83 10.86
C ASP A 144 31.34 16.33 10.59
N GLU A 145 32.06 15.67 11.48
CA GLU A 145 32.06 14.21 11.57
C GLU A 145 30.59 13.78 11.67
N ASP A 146 30.12 13.00 10.69
CA ASP A 146 28.80 12.37 10.69
C ASP A 146 28.68 11.44 11.92
N GLU A 147 28.42 11.99 13.10
CA GLU A 147 27.81 11.27 14.21
C GLU A 147 26.34 11.10 13.88
N ARG A 148 26.04 10.23 12.90
CA ARG A 148 24.72 9.58 12.87
C ARG A 148 24.67 8.71 14.12
N ASP A 149 23.84 9.09 15.08
CA ASP A 149 23.64 8.28 16.27
C ASP A 149 23.28 6.85 15.86
N ALA A 150 23.95 5.85 16.43
CA ALA A 150 23.69 4.43 16.14
C ALA A 150 22.21 4.03 16.38
N ALA A 151 21.48 4.82 17.16
CA ALA A 151 20.04 4.70 17.35
C ALA A 151 19.23 5.06 16.09
N GLU A 152 19.62 6.09 15.33
CA GLU A 152 18.94 6.50 14.10
C GLU A 152 19.14 5.48 12.97
N GLU A 153 20.33 4.87 12.87
CA GLU A 153 20.61 3.80 11.91
C GLU A 153 19.80 2.52 12.20
N GLY A 154 19.58 2.21 13.49
CA GLY A 154 18.74 1.09 13.91
C GLY A 154 17.27 1.27 13.51
N GLU A 155 16.71 2.47 13.71
CA GLU A 155 15.33 2.80 13.33
C GLU A 155 15.14 2.77 11.80
N GLU A 156 16.09 3.30 11.03
CA GLU A 156 16.03 3.26 9.55
C GLU A 156 16.01 1.82 9.03
N SER A 157 16.90 0.97 9.57
CA SER A 157 16.95 -0.46 9.23
C SER A 157 15.63 -1.18 9.53
N GLU A 158 14.96 -0.84 10.63
CA GLU A 158 13.69 -1.48 11.01
C GLU A 158 12.54 -1.06 10.08
N HIS A 159 12.46 0.22 9.71
CA HIS A 159 11.45 0.72 8.78
C HIS A 159 11.63 0.16 7.36
N ILE A 160 12.87 -0.03 6.91
CA ILE A 160 13.19 -0.72 5.65
C ILE A 160 12.68 -2.16 5.72
N ALA A 161 12.99 -2.89 6.80
CA ALA A 161 12.54 -4.27 6.97
C ALA A 161 11.00 -4.40 6.98
N LYS A 162 10.29 -3.46 7.63
CA LYS A 162 8.82 -3.37 7.61
C LYS A 162 8.27 -3.24 6.20
N LEU A 163 8.80 -2.27 5.45
CA LEU A 163 8.32 -1.94 4.11
C LEU A 163 8.66 -3.04 3.12
N ASP A 164 9.87 -3.59 3.18
CA ASP A 164 10.30 -4.71 2.34
C ASP A 164 9.46 -5.96 2.60
N GLY A 165 9.24 -6.34 3.87
CA GLY A 165 8.41 -7.49 4.19
C GLY A 165 6.96 -7.34 3.75
N GLY A 166 6.36 -6.17 3.98
CA GLY A 166 5.00 -5.87 3.54
C GLY A 166 4.86 -5.83 2.01
N LEU A 167 5.77 -5.15 1.31
CA LEU A 167 5.80 -5.11 -0.16
C LEU A 167 5.99 -6.51 -0.72
N ARG A 168 6.94 -7.29 -0.20
CA ARG A 168 7.16 -8.66 -0.63
C ARG A 168 5.88 -9.47 -0.55
N ASP A 169 5.20 -9.52 0.60
CA ASP A 169 3.99 -10.32 0.75
C ASP A 169 2.85 -9.86 -0.18
N VAL A 170 2.70 -8.55 -0.42
CA VAL A 170 1.72 -8.01 -1.37
C VAL A 170 2.07 -8.38 -2.82
N LEU A 171 3.34 -8.25 -3.23
CA LEU A 171 3.80 -8.63 -4.57
C LEU A 171 3.60 -10.12 -4.82
N HIS A 172 3.88 -10.97 -3.83
CA HIS A 172 3.62 -12.41 -3.90
C HIS A 172 2.13 -12.73 -4.06
N TYR A 173 1.26 -12.04 -3.32
CA TYR A 173 -0.19 -12.20 -3.48
C TYR A 173 -0.66 -11.83 -4.90
N ILE A 174 -0.15 -10.72 -5.43
CA ILE A 174 -0.45 -10.28 -6.80
C ILE A 174 0.02 -11.35 -7.78
N ALA A 175 1.28 -11.79 -7.72
CA ALA A 175 1.83 -12.84 -8.58
C ALA A 175 0.98 -14.12 -8.55
N ALA A 176 0.60 -14.57 -7.35
CA ALA A 176 -0.24 -15.75 -7.16
C ALA A 176 -1.63 -15.59 -7.83
N LYS A 177 -2.26 -14.41 -7.75
CA LYS A 177 -3.54 -14.14 -8.44
C LYS A 177 -3.40 -14.05 -9.97
N HIS A 178 -2.22 -13.71 -10.47
CA HIS A 178 -1.90 -13.71 -11.90
C HIS A 178 -1.37 -15.07 -12.40
N ASN A 179 -1.33 -16.11 -11.55
CA ASN A 179 -0.77 -17.43 -11.84
C ASN A 179 0.70 -17.39 -12.27
N ILE A 180 1.48 -16.47 -11.69
CA ILE A 180 2.91 -16.33 -11.93
C ILE A 180 3.65 -16.85 -10.69
N GLU A 181 4.62 -17.74 -10.90
CA GLU A 181 5.47 -18.23 -9.82
C GLU A 181 6.39 -17.09 -9.37
N ALA A 182 6.27 -16.71 -8.09
CA ALA A 182 7.17 -15.74 -7.49
C ALA A 182 8.44 -16.44 -7.01
N GLU A 183 9.61 -15.89 -7.37
CA GLU A 183 10.92 -16.51 -7.12
C GLU A 183 11.32 -16.52 -5.62
N HIS A 184 10.67 -15.71 -4.77
CA HIS A 184 11.19 -15.36 -3.45
C HIS A 184 10.13 -15.25 -2.33
N GLY A 185 9.41 -16.33 -2.01
CA GLY A 185 8.53 -16.31 -0.83
C GLY A 185 7.72 -17.59 -0.62
N ASP A 186 7.67 -18.04 0.64
CA ASP A 186 6.80 -19.14 1.06
C ASP A 186 5.35 -18.65 1.15
N LEU A 187 4.51 -19.12 0.22
CA LEU A 187 3.05 -18.91 0.21
C LEU A 187 2.29 -19.97 1.03
N ASN A 188 2.99 -20.82 1.80
CA ASN A 188 2.39 -21.91 2.57
C ASN A 188 1.33 -21.46 3.58
N TRP A 189 1.40 -20.20 4.01
CA TRP A 189 0.43 -19.58 4.92
C TRP A 189 -0.84 -19.10 4.21
N LEU A 190 -0.79 -18.85 2.89
CA LEU A 190 -1.88 -18.25 2.13
C LEU A 190 -2.84 -19.33 1.59
N HIS A 191 -4.03 -19.39 2.16
CA HIS A 191 -5.12 -20.19 1.62
C HIS A 191 -5.87 -19.40 0.54
N MET A 192 -5.46 -19.60 -0.71
CA MET A 192 -6.11 -19.03 -1.89
C MET A 192 -7.52 -19.59 -2.07
N SER A 193 -8.51 -18.70 -2.16
CA SER A 193 -9.84 -19.01 -2.65
C SER A 193 -9.97 -18.53 -4.10
N ASN A 194 -10.85 -19.16 -4.88
CA ASN A 194 -11.18 -18.69 -6.22
C ASN A 194 -12.12 -17.47 -6.23
N GLY A 195 -12.30 -16.77 -5.10
CA GLY A 195 -13.31 -15.71 -4.97
C GLY A 195 -12.97 -14.40 -5.69
N SER A 196 -11.70 -14.05 -5.83
CA SER A 196 -11.25 -12.79 -6.46
C SER A 196 -10.46 -13.06 -7.74
N THR A 197 -10.76 -12.30 -8.79
CA THR A 197 -10.05 -12.37 -10.08
C THR A 197 -8.90 -11.37 -10.14
N ALA A 198 -7.88 -11.68 -10.94
CA ALA A 198 -6.79 -10.76 -11.30
C ALA A 198 -7.30 -9.39 -11.78
N GLU A 199 -8.35 -9.37 -12.59
CA GLU A 199 -8.96 -8.13 -13.10
C GLU A 199 -9.64 -7.30 -12.02
N GLU A 200 -10.30 -7.95 -11.05
CA GLU A 200 -10.89 -7.25 -9.91
C GLU A 200 -9.81 -6.63 -9.03
N LEU A 201 -8.72 -7.37 -8.79
CA LEU A 201 -7.55 -6.88 -8.07
C LEU A 201 -6.98 -5.63 -8.76
N PHE A 202 -6.76 -5.70 -10.08
CA PHE A 202 -6.28 -4.55 -10.85
C PHE A 202 -7.20 -3.34 -10.74
N LYS A 203 -8.53 -3.51 -10.82
CA LYS A 203 -9.49 -2.41 -10.65
C LYS A 203 -9.39 -1.76 -9.27
N ILE A 204 -9.24 -2.55 -8.21
CA ILE A 204 -9.05 -2.04 -6.85
C ILE A 204 -7.77 -1.20 -6.79
N PHE A 205 -6.64 -1.75 -7.24
CA PHE A 205 -5.36 -1.05 -7.27
C PHE A 205 -5.40 0.23 -8.12
N LEU A 206 -6.07 0.20 -9.27
CA LEU A 206 -6.25 1.37 -10.12
C LEU A 206 -7.05 2.47 -9.41
N SER A 207 -8.06 2.13 -8.59
CA SER A 207 -8.76 3.12 -7.76
C SER A 207 -7.91 3.66 -6.61
N LEU A 208 -7.05 2.81 -6.02
CA LEU A 208 -6.15 3.21 -4.92
C LEU A 208 -5.03 4.13 -5.40
N LEU A 209 -4.63 4.01 -6.68
CA LEU A 209 -3.73 4.95 -7.33
C LEU A 209 -4.29 6.37 -7.21
N GLU A 210 -5.51 6.59 -7.72
CA GLU A 210 -6.13 7.92 -7.78
C GLU A 210 -6.55 8.46 -6.40
N THR A 211 -6.99 7.57 -5.50
CA THR A 211 -7.53 8.00 -4.19
C THR A 211 -6.46 8.19 -3.13
N ARG A 212 -5.38 7.40 -3.13
CA ARG A 212 -4.33 7.41 -2.10
C ARG A 212 -2.99 7.88 -2.63
N MET A 213 -2.45 7.18 -3.62
CA MET A 213 -1.06 7.37 -4.02
C MET A 213 -0.80 8.73 -4.68
N LEU A 214 -1.68 9.20 -5.57
CA LEU A 214 -1.51 10.50 -6.24
C LEU A 214 -1.51 11.70 -5.30
N LEU A 215 -2.06 11.57 -4.09
CA LEU A 215 -2.03 12.61 -3.05
C LEU A 215 -0.78 12.51 -2.15
N SER A 216 -0.01 11.44 -2.29
CA SER A 216 1.11 11.12 -1.41
C SER A 216 2.44 11.57 -2.03
N VAL A 217 2.86 12.79 -1.70
CA VAL A 217 3.95 13.51 -2.39
C VAL A 217 5.35 12.90 -2.16
N HIS A 218 5.55 12.13 -1.09
CA HIS A 218 6.88 11.65 -0.66
C HIS A 218 7.04 10.13 -0.72
N VAL A 219 6.13 9.43 -1.41
CA VAL A 219 6.18 7.96 -1.54
C VAL A 219 7.17 7.59 -2.64
N ARG A 220 8.12 6.69 -2.34
CA ARG A 220 9.15 6.25 -3.29
C ARG A 220 9.06 4.78 -3.67
N TYR A 221 8.83 3.91 -2.70
CA TYR A 221 8.90 2.46 -2.88
C TYR A 221 7.53 1.86 -3.15
N THR A 222 6.50 2.30 -2.43
CA THR A 222 5.12 1.80 -2.60
C THR A 222 4.59 2.09 -4.00
N SER A 223 5.07 3.17 -4.64
CA SER A 223 4.71 3.51 -6.02
C SER A 223 5.16 2.47 -7.06
N PHE A 224 6.13 1.61 -6.75
CA PHE A 224 6.54 0.50 -7.63
C PHE A 224 5.47 -0.58 -7.73
N LEU A 225 4.53 -0.64 -6.79
CA LEU A 225 3.47 -1.65 -6.78
C LEU A 225 2.63 -1.60 -8.06
N TRP A 226 2.28 -0.40 -8.53
CA TRP A 226 1.56 -0.22 -9.80
C TRP A 226 2.45 -0.49 -11.02
N LEU A 227 3.75 -0.17 -10.96
CA LEU A 227 4.68 -0.52 -12.02
C LEU A 227 4.79 -2.05 -12.18
N TYR A 228 4.80 -2.79 -11.06
CA TYR A 228 4.82 -4.24 -11.04
C TYR A 228 3.51 -4.86 -11.53
N ILE A 229 2.35 -4.41 -11.04
CA ILE A 229 1.06 -4.94 -11.50
C ILE A 229 0.91 -4.73 -13.01
N CYS A 230 1.31 -3.56 -13.53
CA CYS A 230 1.26 -3.29 -14.97
C CYS A 230 2.24 -4.11 -15.81
N SER A 231 3.25 -4.76 -15.22
CA SER A 231 4.12 -5.69 -15.96
C SER A 231 3.47 -7.05 -16.21
N MET A 232 2.33 -7.35 -15.56
CA MET A 232 1.64 -8.64 -15.69
C MET A 232 0.81 -8.73 -16.96
N ASP A 233 0.26 -7.61 -17.43
CA ASP A 233 -0.62 -7.53 -18.60
C ASP A 233 -0.46 -6.16 -19.26
N GLU A 234 -0.21 -6.16 -20.58
CA GLU A 234 -0.04 -4.93 -21.38
C GLU A 234 -1.29 -4.03 -21.33
N THR A 235 -2.48 -4.62 -21.19
CA THR A 235 -3.74 -3.88 -21.08
C THR A 235 -3.80 -3.05 -19.79
N TYR A 236 -3.12 -3.47 -18.72
CA TYR A 236 -3.07 -2.74 -17.46
C TYR A 236 -2.26 -1.46 -17.59
N ALA A 237 -1.10 -1.54 -18.25
CA ALA A 237 -0.27 -0.36 -18.51
C ALA A 237 -1.06 0.70 -19.30
N THR A 238 -1.78 0.27 -20.34
CA THR A 238 -2.63 1.17 -21.16
C THR A 238 -3.70 1.86 -20.31
N ARG A 239 -4.45 1.08 -19.51
CA ARG A 239 -5.53 1.61 -18.65
C ARG A 239 -5.01 2.52 -17.54
N LEU A 240 -3.84 2.23 -16.99
CA LEU A 240 -3.18 3.08 -16.00
C LEU A 240 -2.77 4.42 -16.61
N LEU A 241 -2.16 4.42 -17.80
CA LEU A 241 -1.78 5.65 -18.49
C LEU A 241 -3.00 6.50 -18.87
N ASP A 242 -4.08 5.86 -19.33
CA ASP A 242 -5.34 6.56 -19.60
C ASP A 242 -5.98 7.15 -18.34
N LEU A 243 -5.94 6.44 -17.21
CA LEU A 243 -6.38 7.00 -15.93
C LEU A 243 -5.56 8.24 -15.55
N LEU A 244 -4.23 8.12 -15.54
CA LEU A 244 -3.34 9.23 -15.19
C LEU A 244 -3.59 10.44 -16.09
N TRP A 245 -3.71 10.21 -17.39
CA TRP A 245 -4.05 11.26 -18.35
C TRP A 245 -5.40 11.91 -18.06
N SER A 246 -6.42 11.10 -17.75
CA SER A 246 -7.74 11.61 -17.38
C SER A 246 -7.69 12.51 -16.14
N VAL A 247 -6.83 12.19 -15.17
CA VAL A 247 -6.64 13.00 -13.96
C VAL A 247 -5.91 14.31 -14.28
N ILE A 248 -4.90 14.27 -15.16
CA ILE A 248 -4.13 15.46 -15.58
C ILE A 248 -5.03 16.48 -16.30
N VAL A 249 -5.88 16.03 -17.22
CA VAL A 249 -6.67 16.91 -18.09
C VAL A 249 -8.01 17.33 -17.45
N ARG A 250 -8.44 16.66 -16.37
CA ARG A 250 -9.70 16.99 -15.67
C ARG A 250 -9.66 18.44 -15.16
N PRO A 251 -10.72 19.25 -15.37
CA PRO A 251 -10.77 20.61 -14.84
C PRO A 251 -10.55 20.64 -13.33
N HIS A 252 -9.61 21.48 -12.88
CA HIS A 252 -9.24 21.57 -11.47
C HIS A 252 -10.17 22.55 -10.75
N VAL A 253 -10.97 22.05 -9.81
CA VAL A 253 -11.91 22.88 -9.03
C VAL A 253 -11.36 23.15 -7.63
N SER A 254 -10.56 22.22 -7.09
CA SER A 254 -9.98 22.30 -5.75
C SER A 254 -8.45 22.16 -5.77
N GLN A 255 -7.81 22.57 -4.67
CA GLN A 255 -6.36 22.38 -4.48
C GLN A 255 -5.97 20.89 -4.52
N ALA A 256 -6.85 20.00 -4.05
CA ALA A 256 -6.63 18.56 -4.10
C ALA A 256 -6.60 18.05 -5.55
N ASP A 257 -7.39 18.63 -6.46
CA ASP A 257 -7.38 18.27 -7.87
C ASP A 257 -6.06 18.68 -8.54
N ILE A 258 -5.53 19.85 -8.17
CA ILE A 258 -4.23 20.34 -8.65
C ILE A 258 -3.11 19.40 -8.17
N ALA A 259 -3.11 19.04 -6.89
CA ALA A 259 -2.12 18.12 -6.32
C ALA A 259 -2.18 16.75 -7.01
N LYS A 260 -3.38 16.20 -7.23
CA LYS A 260 -3.57 14.95 -7.97
C LYS A 260 -3.10 15.03 -9.42
N ALA A 261 -3.39 16.12 -10.12
CA ALA A 261 -2.96 16.31 -11.51
C ALA A 261 -1.42 16.38 -11.61
N GLN A 262 -0.77 17.08 -10.67
CA GLN A 262 0.69 17.12 -10.58
C GLN A 262 1.29 15.75 -10.28
N GLY A 263 0.74 15.04 -9.28
CA GLY A 263 1.13 13.67 -8.96
C GLY A 263 0.95 12.72 -10.15
N ALA A 264 -0.17 12.84 -10.87
CA ALA A 264 -0.46 12.02 -12.04
C ALA A 264 0.53 12.30 -13.19
N ALA A 265 0.85 13.57 -13.45
CA ALA A 265 1.83 13.95 -14.47
C ALA A 265 3.24 13.43 -14.12
N ALA A 266 3.67 13.60 -12.86
CA ALA A 266 4.95 13.09 -12.39
C ALA A 266 5.02 11.57 -12.48
N TYR A 267 3.96 10.87 -12.05
CA TYR A 267 3.91 9.40 -12.11
C TYR A 267 3.84 8.89 -13.54
N LEU A 268 3.08 9.54 -14.43
CA LEU A 268 3.03 9.20 -15.85
C LEU A 268 4.42 9.32 -16.51
N ALA A 269 5.13 10.42 -16.27
CA ALA A 269 6.48 10.60 -16.78
C ALA A 269 7.45 9.54 -16.20
N ALA A 270 7.36 9.29 -14.89
CA ALA A 270 8.15 8.28 -14.21
C ALA A 270 7.89 6.86 -14.73
N PHE A 271 6.64 6.53 -15.03
CA PHE A 271 6.21 5.25 -15.59
C PHE A 271 6.76 5.07 -17.00
N LEU A 272 6.57 6.04 -17.89
CA LEU A 272 7.09 5.99 -19.26
C LEU A 272 8.62 5.88 -19.32
N ALA A 273 9.32 6.46 -18.34
CA ALA A 273 10.78 6.39 -18.27
C ALA A 273 11.33 5.08 -17.70
N ARG A 274 10.54 4.34 -16.89
CA ARG A 274 11.01 3.16 -16.14
C ARG A 274 10.36 1.84 -16.57
N ALA A 275 9.20 1.87 -17.22
CA ALA A 275 8.51 0.67 -17.67
C ALA A 275 9.26 0.04 -18.85
N GLU A 276 10.22 -0.83 -18.56
CA GLU A 276 11.02 -1.55 -19.56
C GLU A 276 10.15 -2.41 -20.50
N TYR A 277 9.03 -2.92 -19.99
CA TYR A 277 8.06 -3.73 -20.74
C TYR A 277 7.18 -2.92 -21.71
N LEU A 278 7.27 -1.58 -21.72
CA LEU A 278 6.49 -0.74 -22.63
C LEU A 278 7.23 -0.53 -23.95
N ASP A 279 6.56 -0.77 -25.08
CA ASP A 279 7.15 -0.48 -26.40
C ASP A 279 7.50 1.01 -26.52
N ILE A 280 8.67 1.29 -27.10
CA ILE A 280 9.17 2.64 -27.36
C ILE A 280 8.14 3.43 -28.18
N LYS A 281 7.44 2.78 -29.12
CA LYS A 281 6.39 3.45 -29.90
C LYS A 281 5.23 3.93 -29.03
N ALA A 282 4.82 3.15 -28.03
CA ALA A 282 3.79 3.56 -27.08
C ALA A 282 4.27 4.76 -26.25
N ALA A 283 5.51 4.74 -25.77
CA ALA A 283 6.10 5.88 -25.06
C ALA A 283 6.16 7.15 -25.94
N MET A 284 6.60 7.03 -27.20
CA MET A 284 6.60 8.16 -28.14
C MET A 284 5.19 8.70 -28.43
N SER A 285 4.20 7.82 -28.56
CA SER A 285 2.79 8.22 -28.75
C SER A 285 2.29 9.04 -27.56
N TRP A 286 2.59 8.61 -26.32
CA TRP A 286 2.25 9.35 -25.12
C TRP A 286 2.99 10.69 -25.01
N MET A 287 4.30 10.73 -25.31
CA MET A 287 5.04 12.00 -25.35
C MET A 287 4.44 12.97 -26.37
N PHE A 288 4.11 12.49 -27.57
CA PHE A 288 3.45 13.31 -28.58
C PHE A 288 2.11 13.86 -28.10
N ARG A 289 1.28 13.03 -27.46
CA ARG A 289 0.01 13.44 -26.85
C ARG A 289 0.18 14.53 -25.80
N ILE A 290 1.18 14.40 -24.91
CA ILE A 290 1.49 15.40 -23.89
C ILE A 290 1.93 16.73 -24.53
N VAL A 291 2.84 16.69 -25.51
CA VAL A 291 3.33 17.89 -26.19
C VAL A 291 2.20 18.59 -26.93
N GLN A 292 1.37 17.86 -27.66
CA GLN A 292 0.20 18.43 -28.35
C GLN A 292 -0.74 19.14 -27.38
N TRP A 293 -1.01 18.53 -26.23
CA TRP A 293 -1.83 19.15 -25.20
C TRP A 293 -1.18 20.41 -24.62
N CYS A 294 0.12 20.40 -24.34
CA CYS A 294 0.85 21.59 -23.88
C CYS A 294 0.79 22.74 -24.90
N LEU A 295 0.94 22.44 -26.19
CA LEU A 295 0.81 23.44 -27.26
C LEU A 295 -0.60 24.03 -27.30
N GLN A 296 -1.63 23.18 -27.26
CA GLN A 296 -3.03 23.63 -27.20
C GLN A 296 -3.33 24.45 -25.95
N TYR A 297 -2.75 24.08 -24.80
CA TYR A 297 -2.90 24.82 -23.56
C TYR A 297 -2.29 26.22 -23.68
N ILE A 298 -1.08 26.33 -24.23
CA ILE A 298 -0.42 27.62 -24.49
C ILE A 298 -1.25 28.48 -25.44
N ASP A 299 -1.76 27.92 -26.54
CA ASP A 299 -2.58 28.66 -27.50
C ASP A 299 -3.86 29.21 -26.83
N ASN A 300 -4.54 28.39 -26.03
CA ASN A 300 -5.76 28.77 -25.34
C ASN A 300 -5.52 29.84 -24.26
N CYS A 301 -4.44 29.72 -23.48
CA CYS A 301 -4.05 30.71 -22.47
C CYS A 301 -3.51 32.01 -23.11
N GLY A 302 -2.76 31.89 -24.21
CA GLY A 302 -2.18 33.02 -24.95
C GLY A 302 -3.22 33.89 -25.65
N ILE A 303 -4.34 33.31 -26.11
CA ILE A 303 -5.47 34.06 -26.65
C ILE A 303 -6.27 34.77 -25.54
N GLY A 304 -6.36 34.17 -24.34
CA GLY A 304 -7.01 34.78 -23.18
C GLY A 304 -6.35 36.09 -22.73
N SER A 305 -5.01 36.18 -22.83
CA SER A 305 -4.26 37.39 -22.48
C SER A 305 -4.46 38.55 -23.49
N LYS A 306 -4.81 38.25 -24.74
CA LYS A 306 -5.06 39.26 -25.80
C LYS A 306 -6.47 39.86 -25.79
N ARG A 307 -7.40 39.36 -24.97
CA ARG A 307 -8.78 39.87 -24.88
C ARG A 307 -9.03 40.81 -23.69
N VAL A 308 -8.01 41.07 -22.86
CA VAL A 308 -8.11 41.94 -21.67
C VAL A 308 -7.31 43.24 -21.82
N SER A 309 -6.88 43.59 -23.03
CA SER A 309 -6.23 44.88 -23.35
C SER A 309 -7.11 45.76 -24.21
#